data_AF-A7Z7T4-F1
#
_entry.id   AF-A7Z7T4-F1
#
_cell.length_a   1.000
_cell.length_b   1.000
_cell.length_c   1.000
_cell.angle_alpha   90.00
_cell.angle_beta   90.00
_cell.angle_gamma   90.00
#
_symmetry.space_group_name_H-M   'P 1'
#
loop_
_entity.id
_entity.type
_entity.pdbx_description
1 polymer ?
#
loop_
_entity_poly.entity_id
_entity_poly.type
_entity_poly.pdbx_seq_one_letter_code
_entity_poly.pdbx_strand_id
1 'polypeptide(L)'
;MGLTSEHQVRLLKDILANHQLDCCGTVAEYEQLERVIKSLMANTGLDSNIKNVLEDVYRYSQSGITADSIDTHIQEHQNHLSQWVEQMDSYS
;
A
#
# COMPACT_ATOMS: atom_id res chain seq x y z
N MET A 1 5.03 -6.76 20.99
CA MET A 1 3.66 -6.98 20.52
C MET A 1 3.67 -6.83 19.02
N GLY A 2 3.39 -7.89 18.25
CA GLY A 2 3.36 -7.84 16.80
C GLY A 2 2.03 -7.22 16.33
N LEU A 3 2.07 -6.48 15.22
CA LEU A 3 0.85 -6.10 14.53
C LEU A 3 0.15 -7.38 14.05
N THR A 4 -1.15 -7.53 14.33
CA THR A 4 -1.96 -8.58 13.71
C THR A 4 -2.13 -8.28 12.22
N SER A 5 -2.46 -9.27 11.41
CA SER A 5 -2.66 -9.08 9.95
C SER A 5 -3.71 -7.99 9.66
N GLU A 6 -4.77 -7.90 10.46
CA GLU A 6 -5.78 -6.83 10.35
C GLU A 6 -5.20 -5.43 10.59
N HIS A 7 -4.36 -5.26 11.62
CA HIS A 7 -3.69 -3.99 11.87
C HIS A 7 -2.71 -3.62 10.76
N GLN A 8 -2.07 -4.62 10.14
CA GLN A 8 -1.17 -4.41 9.00
C GLN A 8 -1.94 -3.96 7.75
N VAL A 9 -3.09 -4.58 7.46
CA VAL A 9 -3.95 -4.15 6.35
C VAL A 9 -4.48 -2.74 6.59
N ARG A 10 -4.90 -2.41 7.81
CA ARG A 10 -5.34 -1.05 8.16
C ARG A 10 -4.23 -0.01 7.97
N LEU A 11 -3.02 -0.30 8.45
CA LEU A 11 -1.86 0.59 8.26
C LEU A 11 -1.55 0.82 6.77
N LEU A 12 -1.62 -0.24 5.96
CA LEU A 12 -1.47 -0.15 4.50
C LEU A 12 -2.50 0.81 3.89
N LYS A 13 -3.78 0.60 4.23
CA LYS A 13 -4.88 1.43 3.75
C LYS A 13 -4.70 2.89 4.16
N ASP A 14 -4.31 3.16 5.40
CA ASP A 14 -4.12 4.53 5.90
C ASP A 14 -3.03 5.27 5.10
N ILE A 15 -1.90 4.62 4.82
CA ILE A 15 -0.82 5.22 4.01
C ILE A 15 -1.29 5.47 2.57
N LEU A 16 -1.99 4.50 1.95
CA LEU A 16 -2.50 4.65 0.58
C LEU A 16 -3.57 5.75 0.49
N ALA A 17 -4.43 5.87 1.51
CA ALA A 17 -5.43 6.92 1.60
C ALA A 17 -4.78 8.31 1.74
N ASN A 18 -3.68 8.43 2.50
CA ASN A 18 -2.91 9.68 2.56
C ASN A 18 -2.34 10.05 1.19
N HIS A 19 -1.70 9.10 0.49
CA HIS A 19 -1.20 9.34 -0.89
C HIS A 19 -2.35 9.76 -1.83
N GLN A 20 -3.52 9.14 -1.70
CA GLN A 20 -4.70 9.49 -2.51
C GLN A 20 -5.20 10.90 -2.20
N LEU A 21 -5.44 11.22 -0.92
CA LEU A 21 -6.08 12.46 -0.49
C LEU A 21 -5.16 13.67 -0.59
N ASP A 22 -3.92 13.53 -0.14
CA ASP A 22 -2.97 14.64 -0.09
C ASP A 22 -2.20 14.79 -1.41
N CYS A 23 -2.24 13.78 -2.29
CA CYS A 23 -1.49 13.72 -3.56
C CYS A 23 0.02 13.90 -3.38
N CYS A 24 0.53 13.63 -2.18
CA CYS A 24 1.93 13.74 -1.81
C CYS A 24 2.32 12.67 -0.79
N GLY A 25 3.63 12.52 -0.56
CA GLY A 25 4.14 11.51 0.35
C GLY A 25 5.65 11.54 0.49
N THR A 26 6.20 10.54 1.15
CA THR A 26 7.62 10.43 1.48
C THR A 26 8.19 9.06 1.12
N VAL A 27 9.51 8.99 0.92
CA VAL A 27 10.21 7.70 0.71
C VAL A 27 9.96 6.77 1.89
N ALA A 28 9.93 7.30 3.12
CA ALA A 28 9.67 6.53 4.32
C ALA A 28 8.29 5.84 4.30
N GLU A 29 7.26 6.48 3.73
CA GLU A 29 5.95 5.85 3.57
C GLU A 29 5.98 4.71 2.56
N TYR A 30 6.71 4.85 1.44
CA TYR A 30 6.90 3.73 0.51
C TYR A 30 7.68 2.56 1.12
N GLU A 31 8.73 2.84 1.89
CA GLU A 31 9.47 1.80 2.63
C GLU A 31 8.58 1.11 3.67
N GLN A 32 7.66 1.86 4.31
CA GLN A 32 6.67 1.29 5.22
C GLN A 32 5.66 0.39 4.47
N LEU A 33 5.16 0.82 3.31
CA LEU A 33 4.31 -0.02 2.45
C LEU A 33 5.02 -1.34 2.13
N GLU A 34 6.26 -1.28 1.62
CA GLU A 34 7.06 -2.45 1.30
C GLU A 34 7.18 -3.41 2.50
N ARG A 35 7.54 -2.88 3.67
CA ARG A 35 7.77 -3.67 4.88
C ARG A 35 6.50 -4.38 5.35
N VAL A 36 5.37 -3.67 5.34
CA VAL A 36 4.07 -4.20 5.76
C VAL A 36 3.62 -5.29 4.79
N ILE A 37 3.72 -5.04 3.48
CA ILE A 37 3.34 -6.01 2.45
C ILE A 37 4.18 -7.28 2.55
N LYS A 38 5.50 -7.18 2.69
CA LYS A 38 6.38 -8.35 2.90
C LYS A 38 5.96 -9.17 4.12
N SER A 39 5.58 -8.50 5.21
CA SER A 39 5.09 -9.20 6.41
C SER A 39 3.73 -9.87 6.18
N LEU A 40 2.83 -9.26 5.42
CA LEU A 40 1.52 -9.82 5.07
C LEU A 40 1.64 -11.00 4.12
N MET A 41 2.47 -10.90 3.07
CA MET A 41 2.71 -11.98 2.12
C MET A 41 3.39 -13.20 2.75
N ALA A 42 4.18 -13.02 3.81
CA ALA A 42 4.74 -14.12 4.59
C ALA A 42 3.66 -14.87 5.41
N ASN A 43 2.46 -14.30 5.59
CA ASN A 43 1.35 -14.92 6.28
C ASN A 43 0.45 -15.69 5.30
N THR A 44 0.43 -17.02 5.39
CA THR A 44 -0.18 -17.91 4.39
C THR A 44 -1.72 -17.89 4.37
N GLY A 45 -2.37 -17.32 5.38
CA GLY A 45 -3.83 -17.34 5.57
C GLY A 45 -4.61 -16.26 4.83
N LEU A 46 -3.97 -15.40 4.04
CA LEU A 46 -4.66 -14.33 3.31
C LEU A 46 -5.40 -14.85 2.07
N ASP A 47 -6.57 -14.26 1.79
CA ASP A 47 -7.37 -14.51 0.60
C ASP A 47 -6.59 -14.23 -0.70
N SER A 48 -6.91 -14.94 -1.78
CA SER A 48 -6.20 -14.78 -3.06
C SER A 48 -6.41 -13.39 -3.68
N ASN A 49 -7.56 -12.76 -3.46
CA ASN A 49 -7.86 -11.46 -4.02
C ASN A 49 -7.03 -10.36 -3.33
N ILE A 50 -6.92 -10.38 -2.00
CA ILE A 50 -6.05 -9.43 -1.28
C ILE A 50 -4.57 -9.63 -1.62
N LYS A 51 -4.12 -10.86 -1.91
CA LYS A 51 -2.74 -11.11 -2.37
C LYS A 51 -2.40 -10.39 -3.68
N ASN A 52 -3.32 -10.36 -4.64
CA ASN A 52 -3.11 -9.63 -5.90
C ASN A 52 -2.95 -8.13 -5.64
N VAL A 53 -3.81 -7.56 -4.78
CA VAL A 53 -3.72 -6.14 -4.40
C VAL A 53 -2.38 -5.85 -3.71
N LEU A 54 -1.94 -6.72 -2.80
CA LEU A 54 -0.65 -6.58 -2.13
C LEU A 54 0.54 -6.62 -3.11
N GLU A 55 0.50 -7.48 -4.13
CA GLU A 55 1.54 -7.53 -5.17
C GLU A 55 1.59 -6.26 -6.02
N ASP A 56 0.45 -5.68 -6.37
CA ASP A 56 0.38 -4.43 -7.13
C ASP A 56 0.88 -3.25 -6.30
N VAL A 57 0.43 -3.13 -5.04
CA VAL A 57 0.91 -2.09 -4.12
C VAL A 57 2.39 -2.27 -3.82
N TYR A 58 2.90 -3.50 -3.79
CA TYR A 58 4.33 -3.76 -3.66
C TYR A 58 5.11 -3.15 -4.82
N ARG A 59 4.66 -3.36 -6.05
CA ARG A 59 5.31 -2.78 -7.25
C ARG A 59 5.28 -1.25 -7.20
N TYR A 60 4.14 -0.66 -6.85
CA TYR A 60 4.00 0.78 -6.63
C TYR A 60 4.97 1.31 -5.57
N SER A 61 5.15 0.57 -4.47
CA SER A 61 6.12 0.96 -3.43
C SER A 61 7.55 0.96 -3.93
N GLN A 62 7.94 -0.06 -4.71
CA GLN A 62 9.29 -0.16 -5.25
C GLN A 62 9.59 0.94 -6.27
N SER A 63 8.66 1.26 -7.17
CA SER A 63 8.84 2.35 -8.13
C SER A 63 8.84 3.72 -7.44
N GLY A 64 8.03 3.90 -6.40
CA GLY A 64 7.96 5.13 -5.62
C GLY A 64 9.23 5.45 -4.82
N ILE A 65 9.90 4.43 -4.27
CA ILE A 65 11.19 4.59 -3.54
C ILE A 65 12.27 5.20 -4.45
N THR A 66 12.28 4.81 -5.73
CA THR A 66 13.29 5.24 -6.70
C THR A 66 12.81 6.37 -7.61
N ALA A 67 11.61 6.89 -7.41
CA ALA A 67 11.04 7.92 -8.27
C ALA A 67 11.79 9.26 -8.09
N ASP A 68 12.09 9.94 -9.20
CA ASP A 68 12.69 11.28 -9.18
C ASP A 68 11.79 12.32 -8.51
N SER A 69 10.46 12.15 -8.61
CA SER A 69 9.46 12.98 -7.96
C SER A 69 8.34 12.12 -7.40
N ILE A 70 8.25 12.06 -6.07
CA ILE A 70 7.23 11.29 -5.35
C ILE A 70 5.83 11.82 -5.63
N ASP A 71 5.65 13.13 -5.60
CA ASP A 71 4.34 13.74 -5.82
C ASP A 71 3.83 13.45 -7.24
N THR A 72 4.72 13.53 -8.24
CA THR A 72 4.38 13.14 -9.62
C THR A 72 3.99 11.68 -9.71
N HIS A 73 4.77 10.79 -9.08
CA HIS A 73 4.48 9.35 -9.06
C HIS A 73 3.12 9.06 -8.41
N ILE A 74 2.80 9.72 -7.29
CA ILE A 74 1.51 9.59 -6.61
C ILE A 74 0.37 10.09 -7.51
N GLN A 75 0.55 11.24 -8.18
CA GLN A 75 -0.44 11.80 -9.10
C GLN A 75 -0.73 10.88 -10.29
N GLU A 76 0.30 10.28 -10.89
CA GLU A 76 0.15 9.35 -12.01
C GLU A 76 -0.58 8.06 -11.62
N HIS A 77 -0.57 7.69 -10.33
CA HIS A 77 -1.17 6.47 -9.81
C HIS A 77 -2.50 6.68 -9.06
N GLN A 78 -3.10 7.87 -9.12
CA GLN A 78 -4.33 8.20 -8.40
C GLN A 78 -5.51 7.24 -8.66
N ASN A 79 -5.62 6.73 -9.90
CA ASN A 79 -6.67 5.75 -10.22
C ASN A 79 -6.44 4.43 -9.49
N HIS A 80 -5.19 3.94 -9.48
CA HIS A 80 -4.81 2.73 -8.77
C HIS A 80 -4.96 2.89 -7.25
N LEU A 81 -4.50 4.02 -6.69
CA LEU A 81 -4.67 4.33 -5.26
C LEU A 81 -6.14 4.27 -4.84
N SER A 82 -7.03 4.87 -5.64
CA SER A 82 -8.47 4.85 -5.38
C SER A 82 -9.04 3.42 -5.40
N GLN A 83 -8.64 2.61 -6.39
CA GLN A 83 -9.06 1.22 -6.50
C GLN A 83 -8.57 0.37 -5.33
N TRP A 84 -7.30 0.51 -4.94
CA TRP A 84 -6.73 -0.27 -3.85
C TRP A 84 -7.34 0.10 -2.49
N VAL A 85 -7.57 1.39 -2.23
CA VAL A 85 -8.23 1.84 -0.99
C VAL A 85 -9.65 1.27 -0.89
N GLU A 86 -10.42 1.28 -1.99
CA GLU A 86 -11.77 0.71 -2.04
C GLU A 86 -11.75 -0.82 -1.85
N GLN A 87 -10.84 -1.51 -2.54
CA GLN A 87 -10.68 -2.95 -2.39
C GLN A 87 -10.29 -3.32 -0.96
N MET A 88 -9.39 -2.58 -0.31
CA MET A 88 -8.98 -2.81 1.08
C MET A 88 -10.09 -2.51 2.10
N ASP A 89 -11.02 -1.60 1.80
CA ASP A 89 -12.21 -1.34 2.63
C ASP A 89 -13.10 -2.58 2.76
N SER A 90 -13.23 -3.35 1.67
CA SER A 90 -14.04 -4.58 1.65
C SER A 90 -13.53 -5.72 2.54
N TYR A 91 -12.30 -5.62 3.06
CA TYR A 91 -11.69 -6.63 3.94
C TYR A 91 -11.58 -6.19 5.41
N SER A 92 -12.04 -4.97 5.76
CA SER A 92 -11.88 -4.39 7.10
C SER A 92 -13.11 -4.50 7.99
#